data_AF-A0A6V8P5Y3-F1
#
_entry.id   AF-A0A6V8P5Y3-F1
#
_cell.length_a   1.000
_cell.length_b   1.000
_cell.length_c   1.000
_cell.angle_alpha   90.00
_cell.angle_beta   90.00
_cell.angle_gamma   90.00
#
_symmetry.space_group_name_H-M   'P 1'
#
loop_
_entity.id
_entity.type
_entity.pdbx_description
1 polymer ?
#
loop_
_entity_poly.entity_id
_entity_poly.type
_entity_poly.pdbx_seq_one_letter_code
_entity_poly.pdbx_strand_id
1 'polypeptide(L)'
;MGRHSGIHHAHLSGPDLVAAEQAFSTCRDKPRESCGLFGVYAPDRRVAELTYFGLYALQHRGQESAGIAVSNSSEIMVVKDMGLVSQVF
;
A
#
# COMPACT_ATOMS: atom_id res chain seq x y z
N MET A 1 17.96 -22.63 38.78
CA MET A 1 19.03 -22.14 37.88
C MET A 1 18.39 -21.17 36.89
N GLY A 2 18.37 -19.85 37.08
CA GLY A 2 19.47 -18.89 36.87
C GLY A 2 19.85 -18.87 35.37
N ARG A 3 19.73 -17.81 34.56
CA ARG A 3 20.02 -16.38 34.80
C ARG A 3 19.60 -15.50 33.59
N HIS A 4 19.29 -14.24 33.90
CA HIS A 4 19.53 -12.98 33.18
C HIS A 4 18.84 -12.60 31.85
N SER A 5 18.17 -11.44 31.91
CA SER A 5 17.95 -10.52 30.80
C SER A 5 19.28 -10.09 30.17
N GLY A 6 19.34 -10.01 28.85
CA GLY A 6 20.45 -9.40 28.12
C GLY A 6 19.93 -8.70 26.89
N ILE A 7 19.87 -7.37 26.93
CA ILE A 7 19.82 -6.52 25.74
C ILE A 7 21.16 -6.75 25.04
N HIS A 8 21.16 -7.56 23.98
CA HIS A 8 22.29 -7.61 23.07
C HIS A 8 22.09 -6.49 22.06
N HIS A 9 22.91 -5.44 22.20
CA HIS A 9 23.15 -4.47 21.15
C HIS A 9 23.54 -5.23 19.86
N ALA A 10 22.63 -5.25 18.88
CA ALA A 10 22.95 -5.74 17.55
C ALA A 10 23.84 -4.69 16.88
N HIS A 11 25.14 -4.96 16.87
CA HIS A 11 26.13 -4.25 16.08
C HIS A 11 25.83 -4.50 14.60
N LEU A 12 25.17 -3.54 13.95
CA LEU A 12 24.88 -3.56 12.50
C LEU A 12 26.17 -3.29 11.74
N SER A 13 26.89 -4.37 11.43
CA SER A 13 27.93 -4.40 10.41
C SER A 13 27.41 -5.29 9.28
N GLY A 14 27.32 -4.72 8.07
CA GLY A 14 26.56 -5.27 6.93
C GLY A 14 26.80 -6.76 6.67
N PRO A 15 25.73 -7.53 6.39
CA PRO A 15 25.12 -7.63 5.06
C PRO A 15 23.57 -7.58 5.08
N ASP A 16 22.97 -6.68 5.87
CA ASP A 16 21.50 -6.60 6.04
C ASP A 16 20.73 -6.03 4.84
N LEU A 17 21.40 -5.40 3.86
CA LEU A 17 20.70 -4.88 2.66
C LEU A 17 20.22 -6.00 1.72
N VAL A 18 21.00 -7.08 1.58
CA VAL A 18 20.64 -8.19 0.68
C VAL A 18 19.53 -9.05 1.29
N ALA A 19 19.44 -9.13 2.62
CA ALA A 19 18.34 -9.82 3.30
C ALA A 19 16.99 -9.08 3.16
N ALA A 20 17.00 -7.75 3.10
CA ALA A 20 15.81 -6.94 2.90
C ALA A 20 15.21 -7.08 1.50
N GLU A 21 16.05 -7.28 0.46
CA GLU A 21 15.57 -7.57 -0.90
C GLU A 21 14.91 -8.96 -1.00
N GLN A 22 15.39 -9.96 -0.24
CA GLN A 22 14.83 -11.31 -0.26
C GLN A 22 13.57 -11.49 0.61
N ALA A 23 13.37 -10.68 1.65
CA ALA A 23 12.22 -10.78 2.55
C ALA A 23 10.88 -10.36 1.89
N PHE A 24 10.93 -9.64 0.77
CA PHE A 24 9.73 -9.29 0.01
C PHE A 24 9.19 -10.46 -0.84
N SER A 25 9.97 -11.53 -1.05
CA SER A 25 9.69 -12.51 -2.12
C SER A 25 9.22 -13.93 -1.69
N THR A 26 9.07 -14.29 -0.41
CA THR A 26 8.83 -15.70 -0.03
C THR A 26 7.46 -16.10 0.54
N CYS A 27 6.51 -15.20 0.81
CA CYS A 27 5.11 -15.58 1.00
C CYS A 27 4.33 -15.34 -0.28
N ARG A 28 4.57 -16.18 -1.29
CA ARG A 28 3.87 -16.12 -2.58
C ARG A 28 2.45 -16.71 -2.44
N ASP A 29 1.66 -16.19 -1.50
CA ASP A 29 0.20 -16.27 -1.56
C ASP A 29 -0.23 -15.35 -2.70
N LYS A 30 -0.40 -15.94 -3.90
CA LYS A 30 -0.99 -15.20 -5.01
C LYS A 30 -2.41 -14.79 -4.59
N PRO A 31 -2.77 -13.49 -4.60
CA PRO A 31 -4.12 -13.06 -4.31
C PRO A 31 -5.09 -13.82 -5.23
N ARG A 32 -6.01 -14.58 -4.63
CA ARG A 32 -7.01 -15.37 -5.37
C ARG A 32 -8.15 -14.49 -5.90
N GLU A 33 -8.27 -13.30 -5.32
CA GLU A 33 -9.16 -12.21 -5.71
C GLU A 33 -8.28 -11.07 -6.25
N SER A 34 -8.65 -10.50 -7.41
CA SER A 34 -7.79 -9.54 -8.10
C SER A 34 -8.21 -8.10 -7.79
N CYS A 35 -7.77 -7.50 -6.69
CA CYS A 35 -7.98 -6.06 -6.52
C CYS A 35 -7.19 -5.22 -7.53
N GLY A 36 -7.71 -4.06 -7.93
CA GLY A 36 -7.00 -3.07 -8.75
C GLY A 36 -6.31 -2.03 -7.88
N LEU A 37 -5.05 -1.69 -8.18
CA LEU A 37 -4.32 -0.60 -7.52
C LEU A 37 -3.92 0.44 -8.55
N PHE A 38 -4.09 1.71 -8.21
CA PHE A 38 -3.62 2.85 -8.99
C PHE A 38 -2.98 3.87 -8.05
N GLY A 39 -1.83 4.42 -8.44
CA GLY A 39 -1.13 5.45 -7.69
C GLY A 39 -0.53 6.47 -8.65
N VAL A 40 -0.61 7.75 -8.29
CA VAL A 40 -0.07 8.85 -9.07
C VAL A 40 0.57 9.88 -8.16
N TYR A 41 1.78 10.30 -8.52
CA TYR A 41 2.44 11.47 -7.95
C TYR A 41 2.55 12.52 -9.04
N ALA A 42 1.80 13.59 -8.89
CA ALA A 42 1.76 14.69 -9.85
C ALA A 42 1.59 16.01 -9.09
N PRO A 43 2.69 16.67 -8.70
CA PRO A 43 2.62 18.01 -8.14
C PRO A 43 1.85 18.93 -9.10
N ASP A 44 1.07 19.86 -8.55
CA ASP A 44 0.25 20.83 -9.28
C ASP A 44 -0.91 20.25 -10.11
N ARG A 45 -1.27 18.97 -9.89
CA ARG A 45 -2.43 18.32 -10.53
C ARG A 45 -3.46 17.86 -9.52
N ARG A 46 -4.70 17.68 -9.97
CA ARG A 46 -5.78 17.08 -9.19
C ARG A 46 -5.58 15.56 -9.10
N VAL A 47 -4.66 15.12 -8.24
CA VAL A 47 -4.32 13.69 -8.08
C VAL A 47 -5.50 12.82 -7.65
N ALA A 48 -6.47 13.36 -6.91
CA ALA A 48 -7.72 12.66 -6.57
C ALA A 48 -8.53 12.26 -7.81
N GLU A 49 -8.69 13.18 -8.76
CA GLU A 49 -9.43 12.98 -10.01
C GLU A 49 -8.69 12.00 -10.95
N LEU A 50 -7.37 12.15 -11.06
CA LEU A 50 -6.53 11.20 -11.80
C LEU A 50 -6.62 9.78 -11.21
N THR A 51 -6.65 9.68 -9.88
CA THR A 51 -6.80 8.40 -9.18
C THR A 51 -8.18 7.80 -9.42
N TYR A 52 -9.24 8.61 -9.40
CA TYR A 52 -10.59 8.16 -9.76
C TYR A 52 -10.63 7.54 -11.15
N PHE A 53 -10.11 8.22 -12.18
CA PHE A 53 -10.11 7.67 -13.54
C PHE A 53 -9.24 6.41 -13.68
N GLY A 54 -8.11 6.37 -12.99
CA GLY A 54 -7.25 5.18 -12.94
C GLY A 54 -7.97 3.97 -12.32
N LEU A 55 -8.66 4.17 -11.19
CA LEU A 55 -9.45 3.12 -10.55
C LEU A 55 -10.67 2.72 -11.38
N TYR A 56 -11.33 3.68 -12.02
CA TYR A 56 -12.47 3.43 -12.92
C TYR A 56 -12.06 2.53 -14.08
N ALA A 57 -10.90 2.79 -14.70
CA ALA A 57 -10.35 1.93 -15.75
C ALA A 57 -10.03 0.50 -15.24
N LEU A 58 -9.70 0.35 -13.95
CA LEU A 58 -9.41 -0.93 -13.30
C LEU A 58 -10.62 -1.61 -12.65
N GLN A 59 -11.83 -1.05 -12.75
CA GLN A 59 -13.03 -1.56 -12.10
C GLN A 59 -13.33 -3.04 -12.42
N HIS A 60 -12.90 -3.52 -13.58
CA HIS A 60 -13.05 -4.92 -13.99
C HIS A 60 -12.24 -5.90 -13.14
N ARG A 61 -11.32 -5.43 -12.28
CA ARG A 61 -10.53 -6.26 -11.37
C ARG A 61 -11.26 -6.52 -10.05
N GLY A 62 -11.94 -5.53 -9.48
CA GLY A 62 -12.72 -5.69 -8.26
C GLY A 62 -13.95 -4.79 -8.25
N GLN A 63 -15.09 -5.29 -7.74
CA GLN A 63 -16.40 -4.61 -7.78
C GLN A 63 -17.05 -4.43 -6.40
N GLU A 64 -16.36 -4.85 -5.34
CA GLU A 64 -16.94 -4.94 -4.00
C GLU A 64 -16.81 -3.62 -3.21
N SER A 65 -15.69 -2.92 -3.38
CA SER A 65 -15.40 -1.66 -2.70
C SER A 65 -14.41 -0.82 -3.49
N ALA A 66 -14.33 0.48 -3.17
CA ALA A 66 -13.34 1.39 -3.71
C ALA A 66 -12.82 2.35 -2.63
N GLY A 67 -11.61 2.85 -2.81
CA GLY A 67 -11.01 3.81 -1.90
C GLY A 67 -9.90 4.63 -2.54
N ILE A 68 -9.80 5.90 -2.14
CA ILE A 68 -8.76 6.84 -2.56
C ILE A 68 -8.18 7.50 -1.32
N ALA A 69 -6.84 7.54 -1.26
CA ALA A 69 -6.09 8.30 -0.27
C ALA A 69 -5.22 9.34 -0.98
N VAL A 70 -5.26 10.60 -0.54
CA VAL A 70 -4.48 11.70 -1.12
C VAL A 70 -3.80 12.47 0.00
N SER A 71 -2.55 12.91 -0.24
CA SER A 71 -1.81 13.75 0.70
C SER A 71 -1.57 15.15 0.16
N ASN A 72 -1.60 16.15 1.05
CA ASN A 72 -1.20 17.53 0.80
C ASN A 72 0.13 17.90 1.50
N SER A 73 0.99 16.90 1.76
CA SER A 73 2.25 17.02 2.52
C SER A 73 2.13 17.27 4.02
N SER A 74 0.94 17.60 4.55
CA SER A 74 0.71 17.75 5.99
C SER A 74 -0.22 16.69 6.56
N GLU A 75 -1.20 16.25 5.77
CA GLU A 75 -2.17 15.24 6.15
C GLU A 75 -2.45 14.28 5.00
N ILE A 76 -3.18 13.21 5.30
CA ILE A 76 -3.69 12.25 4.33
C ILE A 76 -5.21 12.21 4.50
N MET A 77 -5.93 12.57 3.43
CA MET A 77 -7.37 12.41 3.34
C MET A 77 -7.69 11.06 2.70
N VAL A 78 -8.55 10.28 3.34
CA VAL A 78 -8.95 8.95 2.86
C VAL A 78 -10.48 8.91 2.75
N VAL A 79 -10.96 8.48 1.59
CA VAL A 79 -12.37 8.18 1.37
C VAL A 79 -12.45 6.76 0.81
N LYS A 80 -13.27 5.91 1.43
CA LYS A 80 -13.48 4.53 1.01
C LYS A 80 -14.86 4.06 1.43
N ASP A 81 -15.50 3.27 0.58
CA ASP A 81 -16.79 2.65 0.89
C ASP A 81 -17.00 1.38 0.04
N MET A 82 -18.06 0.64 0.35
CA MET A 82 -18.55 -0.47 -0.47
C MET A 82 -19.20 0.04 -1.75
N GLY A 83 -19.08 -0.73 -2.82
CA GLY A 83 -19.65 -0.42 -4.13
C GLY A 83 -18.62 -0.09 -5.20
N LEU A 84 -19.12 0.26 -6.38
CA LEU A 84 -18.32 0.61 -7.55
C LEU A 84 -17.63 1.97 -7.34
N VAL A 85 -16.51 2.20 -8.04
CA VAL A 85 -15.77 3.48 -8.04
C VAL A 85 -16.70 4.66 -8.30
N SER A 86 -17.65 4.54 -9.24
CA SER A 86 -18.61 5.60 -9.58
C SER A 86 -19.76 5.79 -8.57
N GLN A 87 -19.84 4.94 -7.55
CA GLN A 87 -20.83 5.06 -6.47
C GLN A 87 -20.19 5.63 -5.21
N VAL A 88 -18.91 5.31 -4.98
CA VAL A 88 -18.14 5.81 -3.82
C VAL A 88 -17.70 7.27 -4.02
N PHE A 89 -17.50 7.71 -5.27
CA PHE A 89 -17.04 9.06 -5.64
C PHE A 89 -17.93 9.68 -6.72
#